data_AF-A0A1T5K6M5-F1
#
_entry.id   AF-A0A1T5K6M5-F1
#
_cell.length_a   1.000
_cell.length_b   1.000
_cell.length_c   1.000
_cell.angle_alpha   90.00
_cell.angle_beta   90.00
_cell.angle_gamma   90.00
#
_symmetry.space_group_name_H-M   'P 1'
#
loop_
_entity.id
_entity.type
_entity.pdbx_description
1 polymer ?
#
loop_
_entity_poly.entity_id
_entity_poly.type
_entity_poly.pdbx_seq_one_letter_code
_entity_poly.pdbx_strand_id
1 'polypeptide(L)'
;MKKDKNIKDLKDWQSKQYSPGNFIGTGKVPRPLLGLSKFPKILIGIGIFSLILALFFLLKKAWLFSLFHFIFGILFFYGGITRIIEKNKK
;
A
#
# COMPACT_ATOMS: atom_id res chain seq x y z
N MET A 1 -19.20 -21.71 -1.61
CA MET A 1 -18.02 -21.68 -2.51
C MET A 1 -17.09 -20.47 -2.34
N LYS A 2 -17.49 -19.20 -2.54
CA LYS A 2 -16.56 -18.04 -2.37
C LYS A 2 -16.07 -17.83 -0.93
N LYS A 3 -16.91 -18.15 0.07
CA LYS A 3 -16.61 -17.97 1.50
C LYS A 3 -15.54 -18.96 1.98
N ASP A 4 -15.65 -20.23 1.58
CA ASP A 4 -14.75 -21.31 1.99
C ASP A 4 -13.34 -21.13 1.42
N LYS A 5 -13.24 -20.67 0.16
CA LYS A 5 -11.96 -20.33 -0.47
C LYS A 5 -11.27 -19.18 0.25
N ASN A 6 -12.02 -18.17 0.69
CA ASN A 6 -11.49 -17.05 1.45
C ASN A 6 -10.96 -17.46 2.83
N ILE A 7 -11.65 -18.35 3.53
CA ILE A 7 -11.22 -18.87 4.83
C ILE A 7 -9.96 -19.72 4.67
N LYS A 8 -9.91 -20.57 3.65
CA LYS A 8 -8.73 -21.42 3.36
C LYS A 8 -7.49 -20.58 3.07
N ASP A 9 -7.60 -19.57 2.21
CA ASP A 9 -6.49 -18.66 1.90
C ASP A 9 -6.05 -17.83 3.11
N LEU A 10 -6.97 -17.43 4.01
CA LEU A 10 -6.63 -16.70 5.23
C LEU A 10 -5.83 -17.57 6.19
N LYS A 11 -6.26 -18.82 6.39
CA LYS A 11 -5.51 -19.81 7.18
C LYS A 11 -4.12 -20.06 6.61
N ASP A 12 -4.02 -20.18 5.29
CA ASP A 12 -2.76 -20.42 4.59
C ASP A 12 -1.81 -19.22 4.65
N TRP A 13 -2.34 -18.00 4.63
CA TRP A 13 -1.54 -16.79 4.85
C TRP A 13 -1.06 -16.69 6.30
N GLN A 14 -1.94 -16.94 7.27
CA GLN A 14 -1.63 -16.83 8.69
C GLN A 14 -0.58 -17.85 9.15
N SER A 15 -0.60 -19.07 8.59
CA SER A 15 0.41 -20.10 8.87
C SER A 15 1.77 -19.79 8.25
N LYS A 16 1.83 -18.95 7.21
CA LYS A 16 3.05 -18.64 6.45
C LYS A 16 3.57 -17.20 6.66
N GLN A 17 2.98 -16.46 7.60
CA GLN A 17 3.27 -15.04 7.81
C GLN A 17 4.75 -14.76 8.19
N TYR A 18 5.43 -15.73 8.82
CA TYR A 18 6.84 -15.63 9.24
C TYR A 18 7.82 -16.21 8.21
N SER A 19 7.33 -16.64 7.04
CA SER A 19 8.15 -17.22 5.97
C SER A 19 8.10 -16.31 4.73
N PRO A 20 8.85 -15.19 4.72
CA PRO A 20 8.76 -14.18 3.66
C PRO A 20 9.07 -14.73 2.26
N GLY A 21 9.89 -15.79 2.17
CA GLY A 21 10.20 -16.47 0.91
C GLY A 21 9.01 -17.16 0.21
N ASN A 22 7.93 -17.49 0.93
CA ASN A 22 6.78 -18.20 0.35
C ASN A 22 6.02 -17.40 -0.72
N PHE A 23 6.18 -16.07 -0.76
CA PHE A 23 5.50 -15.21 -1.72
C PHE A 23 6.40 -14.83 -2.91
N ILE A 24 7.71 -15.11 -2.85
CA ILE A 24 8.66 -14.84 -3.92
C ILE A 24 8.44 -15.84 -5.07
N GLY A 25 8.30 -15.35 -6.30
CA GLY A 25 8.13 -16.19 -7.50
C GLY A 25 6.74 -16.81 -7.72
N THR A 26 5.81 -16.70 -6.77
CA THR A 26 4.46 -17.30 -6.88
C THR A 26 3.42 -16.38 -7.53
N GLY A 27 3.76 -15.11 -7.76
CA GLY A 27 2.81 -14.07 -8.19
C GLY A 27 1.73 -13.72 -7.14
N LYS A 28 1.77 -14.33 -5.95
CA LYS A 28 0.81 -14.10 -4.87
C LYS A 28 1.30 -12.97 -3.98
N VAL A 29 0.47 -11.94 -3.82
CA VAL A 29 0.72 -10.82 -2.91
C VAL A 29 0.10 -11.14 -1.54
N PRO A 30 0.77 -10.84 -0.41
CA PRO A 30 0.18 -10.96 0.93
C PRO A 30 -1.21 -10.31 1.02
N ARG A 31 -2.18 -10.99 1.64
CA ARG A 31 -3.55 -10.47 1.79
C ARG A 31 -3.67 -9.08 2.42
N PRO A 32 -2.87 -8.65 3.43
CA PRO A 32 -2.99 -7.28 3.95
C PRO A 32 -2.70 -6.23 2.87
N LEU A 33 -1.75 -6.51 1.95
CA LEU A 33 -1.44 -5.62 0.82
C LEU A 33 -2.56 -5.64 -0.25
N LEU A 34 -3.21 -6.79 -0.46
CA LEU A 34 -4.42 -6.90 -1.31
C LEU A 34 -5.66 -6.21 -0.70
N GLY A 35 -5.71 -6.01 0.63
CA GLY A 35 -6.78 -5.27 1.30
C GLY A 35 -6.65 -3.76 1.07
N LEU A 36 -5.43 -3.24 1.16
CA LEU A 36 -5.11 -1.83 0.89
C LEU A 36 -5.34 -1.45 -0.58
N SER A 37 -5.16 -2.38 -1.52
CA SER A 37 -5.44 -2.14 -2.94
C SER A 37 -6.93 -1.89 -3.25
N LYS A 38 -7.85 -2.25 -2.36
CA LYS A 38 -9.30 -2.02 -2.54
C LYS A 38 -9.72 -0.57 -2.38
N PHE A 39 -8.91 0.26 -1.72
CA PHE A 39 -9.27 1.64 -1.38
C PHE A 39 -8.24 2.63 -1.94
N PRO A 40 -8.12 2.76 -3.27
CA PRO A 40 -7.14 3.65 -3.88
C PRO A 40 -7.32 5.12 -3.48
N LYS A 41 -8.56 5.54 -3.19
CA LYS A 41 -8.86 6.88 -2.65
C LYS A 41 -8.19 7.14 -1.29
N ILE A 42 -8.12 6.13 -0.42
CA ILE A 42 -7.44 6.24 0.88
C ILE A 42 -5.93 6.38 0.67
N LEU A 43 -5.34 5.62 -0.26
CA LEU A 43 -3.93 5.75 -0.62
C LEU A 43 -3.60 7.18 -1.09
N ILE A 44 -4.46 7.76 -1.93
CA ILE A 44 -4.31 9.14 -2.41
C ILE A 44 -4.39 10.12 -1.22
N GLY A 45 -5.37 9.95 -0.33
CA GLY A 45 -5.52 10.80 0.85
C GLY A 45 -4.28 10.75 1.78
N ILE A 46 -3.76 9.55 2.05
CA ILE A 46 -2.52 9.37 2.83
C ILE A 46 -1.33 10.01 2.12
N GLY A 47 -1.23 9.85 0.79
CA GLY A 47 -0.18 10.47 -0.02
C GLY A 47 -0.20 12.00 0.08
N ILE A 48 -1.36 12.62 -0.11
CA ILE A 48 -1.54 14.08 0.02
C ILE A 48 -1.19 14.56 1.42
N PHE A 49 -1.69 13.88 2.46
CA PHE A 49 -1.38 14.23 3.84
C PHE A 49 0.13 14.16 4.13
N SER A 50 0.81 13.13 3.63
CA SER A 50 2.27 13.00 3.76
C SER A 50 3.00 14.12 3.03
N LEU A 51 2.55 14.54 1.85
CA LEU A 51 3.15 15.68 1.12
C LEU A 51 2.97 17.01 1.88
N ILE A 52 1.82 17.22 2.53
CA ILE A 52 1.59 18.38 3.40
C ILE A 52 2.57 18.36 4.59
N LEU A 53 2.77 17.20 5.21
CA LEU A 53 3.76 17.05 6.28
C LEU A 53 5.19 17.30 5.78
N ALA A 54 5.53 16.88 4.57
CA ALA A 54 6.83 17.18 3.96
C ALA A 54 7.06 18.70 3.88
N LEU A 55 6.08 19.45 3.37
CA LEU A 55 6.12 20.92 3.33
C LEU A 55 6.27 21.53 4.74
N PHE A 56 5.51 21.03 5.72
CA PHE A 56 5.61 21.49 7.11
C PHE A 56 7.02 21.26 7.70
N PHE A 57 7.59 20.07 7.51
CA PHE A 57 8.94 19.76 8.01
C PHE A 57 10.04 20.52 7.26
N LEU A 58 9.83 20.83 5.98
CA LEU A 58 10.74 21.69 5.21
C LEU A 58 10.82 23.10 5.83
N LEU A 59 9.67 23.69 6.22
CA LEU A 59 9.62 25.00 6.90
C LEU A 59 10.32 24.97 8.26
N LYS A 60 10.32 23.82 8.94
CA LYS A 60 11.06 23.60 10.19
C LYS A 60 12.54 23.27 10.00
N LYS A 61 13.05 23.30 8.75
CA LYS A 61 14.42 22.91 8.39
C LYS A 61 14.77 21.48 8.81
N ALA A 62 13.77 20.60 8.94
CA ALA A 62 13.92 19.19 9.28
C ALA A 62 14.05 18.35 8.00
N TRP A 63 15.17 18.52 7.29
CA TRP A 63 15.38 18.00 5.93
C TRP A 63 15.17 16.50 5.78
N LEU A 64 15.68 15.69 6.72
CA LEU A 64 15.52 14.23 6.70
C LEU A 64 14.04 13.81 6.81
N PHE A 65 13.30 14.43 7.73
CA PHE A 65 11.87 14.16 7.91
C PHE A 65 11.04 14.64 6.71
N SER A 66 11.40 15.80 6.15
CA SER A 66 10.79 16.31 4.91
C SER A 66 11.00 15.34 3.76
N LEU A 67 12.24 14.87 3.54
CA LEU A 67 12.57 13.93 2.47
C LEU A 67 11.83 12.61 2.62
N PHE A 68 11.78 12.06 3.83
CA PHE A 68 11.04 10.85 4.14
C PHE A 68 9.56 10.98 3.75
N HIS A 69 8.88 12.02 4.24
CA HIS A 69 7.46 12.24 3.96
C HIS A 69 7.19 12.55 2.47
N PHE A 70 8.13 13.20 1.80
CA PHE A 70 8.02 13.48 0.36
C PHE A 70 8.05 12.19 -0.47
N ILE A 71 9.04 11.31 -0.23
CA ILE A 71 9.18 10.04 -0.95
C ILE A 71 7.95 9.15 -0.72
N PHE A 72 7.54 8.95 0.54
CA PHE A 72 6.37 8.15 0.86
C PHE A 72 5.07 8.78 0.32
N GLY A 73 4.98 10.11 0.35
CA GLY A 73 3.84 10.85 -0.21
C GLY A 73 3.67 10.59 -1.71
N ILE A 74 4.75 10.69 -2.49
CA ILE A 74 4.74 10.39 -3.92
C ILE A 74 4.38 8.92 -4.17
N LEU A 75 5.00 7.98 -3.44
CA LEU A 75 4.75 6.55 -3.63
C LEU A 75 3.28 6.18 -3.40
N PHE A 76 2.67 6.71 -2.33
CA PHE A 76 1.25 6.45 -2.05
C PHE A 76 0.32 7.18 -3.01
N PHE A 77 0.64 8.41 -3.40
CA PHE A 77 -0.17 9.16 -4.36
C PHE A 77 -0.16 8.49 -5.74
N TYR A 78 1.03 8.21 -6.28
CA TYR A 78 1.19 7.51 -7.56
C TYR A 78 0.56 6.12 -7.51
N GLY A 79 0.85 5.35 -6.45
CA GLY A 79 0.27 4.02 -6.26
C GLY A 79 -1.25 4.03 -6.10
N GLY A 80 -1.84 5.12 -5.62
CA GLY A 80 -3.28 5.32 -5.58
C GLY A 80 -3.86 5.60 -6.97
N ILE A 81 -3.24 6.51 -7.74
CA ILE A 81 -3.66 6.87 -9.10
C ILE A 81 -3.59 5.66 -10.05
N THR A 82 -2.47 4.94 -10.07
CA THR A 82 -2.29 3.79 -10.98
C THR A 82 -3.35 2.73 -10.76
N ARG A 83 -3.72 2.45 -9.50
CA ARG A 83 -4.78 1.51 -9.15
C ARG A 83 -6.18 1.98 -9.57
N ILE A 84 -6.47 3.28 -9.57
CA ILE A 84 -7.72 3.81 -10.13
C ILE A 84 -7.74 3.57 -11.64
N ILE A 85 -6.65 3.88 -12.33
CA ILE A 85 -6.54 3.69 -13.78
C ILE A 85 -6.71 2.21 -14.14
N GLU A 86 -6.03 1.30 -13.46
CA GLU A 86 -6.16 -0.14 -13.67
C GLU A 86 -7.58 -0.64 -13.41
N LYS A 87 -8.27 -0.10 -12.39
CA LYS A 87 -9.66 -0.46 -12.09
C LYS A 87 -10.62 0.03 -13.18
N ASN A 88 -10.37 1.19 -13.78
CA ASN A 88 -11.20 1.73 -14.87
C ASN A 88 -10.94 1.04 -16.22
N LYS A 89 -9.80 0.35 -16.37
CA LYS A 89 -9.46 -0.44 -17.57
C LYS A 89 -10.01 -1.88 -17.54
N LYS A 90 -10.44 -2.37 -16.37
CA LYS A 90 -11.07 -3.68 -16.18
C LYS A 90 -12.58 -3.57 -16.24
#